data_AF-A0A5C6PQM6-F1
#
_entry.id   AF-A0A5C6PQM6-F1
#
_cell.length_a   1.000
_cell.length_b   1.000
_cell.length_c   1.000
_cell.angle_alpha   90.00
_cell.angle_beta   90.00
_cell.angle_gamma   90.00
#
_symmetry.space_group_name_H-M   'P 1'
#
loop_
_entity.id
_entity.type
_entity.pdbx_description
1 polymer ?
#
loop_
_entity_poly.entity_id
_entity_poly.type
_entity_poly.pdbx_seq_one_letter_code
_entity_poly.pdbx_strand_id
1 'polypeptide(L)'
;MKEAQREVKRCLKEAKNTYRKKVEKKLADNNMRDVWEGVRTITGHKAKTSMEGGGVERANDLNQFFNRFTAKPPSTPPLQPATHHNFPQPPSPPPSSTSPPSADLPPPTLPPSTTPIPLLSPSPHPPCFTADQTCAAELGEPLQRVFNLSLELGKVPTLWKTSCIIPVPKKNRPSELNDFRPVALTSHLMKTLERLFLNLLRPQVQHAEDSLQFAYRDKVGVEDAIIYLLHRVHSHLDKGSGTARILFLDFSSAFNTIQPLVLQDKLLQMRVDPCLVAWISSYLTDRPQFVRMKDITSDTVVSSIGAPQGTVLSPILFTLYTSDFCYNSEMCHIQKFADDTAIVGCIRDDQEEEYRCLVRDFVAWCHNNGLQLNTPKN
;
A
#
# COMPACT_ATOMS: atom_id res chain seq x y z
N MET A 1 15.48 -52.48 44.07
CA MET A 1 15.54 -51.37 43.08
C MET A 1 15.08 -51.77 41.68
N LYS A 2 15.58 -52.85 41.06
CA LYS A 2 15.16 -53.27 39.69
C LYS A 2 13.68 -53.68 39.60
N GLU A 3 13.11 -54.29 40.64
CA GLU A 3 11.67 -54.64 40.71
C GLU A 3 10.76 -53.40 40.75
N ALA A 4 11.07 -52.43 41.60
CA ALA A 4 10.32 -51.17 41.68
C ALA A 4 10.31 -50.42 40.34
N GLN A 5 11.42 -50.43 39.59
CA GLN A 5 11.47 -49.83 38.25
C GLN A 5 10.62 -50.57 37.21
N ARG A 6 10.54 -51.91 37.29
CA ARG A 6 9.67 -52.70 36.41
C ARG A 6 8.21 -52.43 36.71
N GLU A 7 7.87 -52.31 37.99
CA GLU A 7 6.52 -52.03 38.45
C GLU A 7 6.05 -50.64 38.02
N VAL A 8 6.88 -49.61 38.20
CA VAL A 8 6.58 -48.26 37.70
C VAL A 8 6.39 -48.24 36.19
N LYS A 9 7.23 -48.95 35.42
CA LYS A 9 7.06 -49.05 33.96
C LYS A 9 5.76 -49.75 33.57
N ARG A 10 5.35 -50.78 34.32
CA ARG A 10 4.09 -51.50 34.13
C ARG A 10 2.90 -50.57 34.39
N CYS A 11 2.87 -49.91 35.55
CA CYS A 11 1.83 -48.94 35.90
C CYS A 11 1.74 -47.79 34.89
N LEU A 12 2.87 -47.27 34.41
CA LEU A 12 2.89 -46.19 33.41
C LEU A 12 2.29 -46.65 32.06
N LYS A 13 2.59 -47.90 31.66
CA LYS A 13 2.06 -48.49 30.42
C LYS A 13 0.55 -48.74 30.53
N GLU A 14 0.08 -49.23 31.68
CA GLU A 14 -1.33 -49.41 31.97
C GLU A 14 -2.09 -48.08 31.99
N ALA A 15 -1.56 -47.05 32.67
CA ALA A 15 -2.15 -45.72 32.71
C ALA A 15 -2.26 -45.09 31.30
N LYS A 16 -1.22 -45.22 30.46
CA LYS A 16 -1.24 -44.75 29.07
C LYS A 16 -2.29 -45.47 28.23
N ASN A 17 -2.41 -46.80 28.36
CA ASN A 17 -3.41 -47.58 27.63
C ASN A 17 -4.84 -47.24 28.07
N THR A 18 -5.08 -47.06 29.37
CA THR A 18 -6.39 -46.64 29.90
C THR A 18 -6.79 -45.27 29.40
N TYR A 19 -5.85 -44.32 29.39
CA TYR A 19 -6.10 -42.98 28.85
C TYR A 19 -6.38 -43.01 27.34
N ARG A 20 -5.60 -43.78 26.56
CA ARG A 20 -5.83 -43.96 25.12
C ARG A 20 -7.24 -44.49 24.84
N LYS A 21 -7.67 -45.55 25.53
CA LYS A 21 -9.03 -46.10 25.39
C LYS A 21 -10.11 -45.08 25.74
N LYS A 22 -9.87 -44.21 26.74
CA LYS A 22 -10.79 -43.12 27.13
C LYS A 22 -10.94 -42.09 26.02
N VAL A 23 -9.85 -41.72 25.35
CA VAL A 23 -9.87 -40.77 24.21
C VAL A 23 -10.54 -41.39 22.99
N GLU A 24 -10.23 -42.65 22.66
CA GLU A 24 -10.86 -43.38 21.54
C GLU A 24 -12.37 -43.54 21.75
N LYS A 25 -12.82 -43.82 22.98
CA LYS A 25 -14.26 -43.87 23.32
C LYS A 25 -14.94 -42.51 23.14
N LYS A 26 -14.32 -41.42 23.60
CA LYS A 26 -14.86 -40.06 23.43
C LYS A 26 -14.96 -39.63 21.96
N LEU A 27 -14.07 -40.16 21.11
CA LEU A 27 -14.11 -39.94 19.66
C LEU A 27 -15.27 -40.71 19.01
N ALA A 28 -15.53 -41.95 19.45
CA ALA A 28 -16.66 -42.74 18.99
C ALA A 28 -18.03 -42.13 19.39
N ASP A 29 -18.09 -41.44 20.54
CA ASP A 29 -19.30 -40.77 21.05
C ASP A 29 -19.54 -39.38 20.41
N ASN A 30 -18.81 -39.01 19.35
CA ASN A 30 -18.88 -37.74 18.60
C ASN A 30 -18.73 -36.45 19.46
N ASN A 31 -18.14 -36.56 20.66
CA ASN A 31 -17.88 -35.42 21.54
C ASN A 31 -16.55 -34.75 21.16
N MET A 32 -16.56 -34.07 20.01
CA MET A 32 -15.40 -33.41 19.41
C MET A 32 -14.76 -32.34 20.32
N ARG A 33 -15.56 -31.72 21.21
CA ARG A 33 -15.11 -30.64 22.12
C ARG A 33 -14.16 -31.18 23.20
N ASP A 34 -14.52 -32.29 23.83
CA ASP A 34 -13.69 -32.95 24.85
C ASP A 34 -12.41 -33.55 24.26
N VAL A 35 -12.48 -34.05 23.02
CA VAL A 35 -11.30 -34.56 22.29
C VAL A 35 -10.32 -33.41 22.05
N TRP A 36 -10.81 -32.26 21.60
CA TRP A 36 -9.98 -31.07 21.40
C TRP A 36 -9.36 -30.58 22.72
N GLU A 37 -10.11 -30.58 23.81
CA GLU A 37 -9.61 -30.18 25.13
C GLU A 37 -8.50 -31.12 25.66
N GLY A 38 -8.64 -32.43 25.43
CA GLY A 38 -7.58 -33.41 25.69
C GLY A 38 -6.32 -33.15 24.87
N VAL A 39 -6.47 -32.81 23.59
CA VAL A 39 -5.35 -32.47 22.70
C VAL A 39 -4.65 -31.18 23.12
N ARG A 40 -5.38 -30.14 23.56
CA ARG A 40 -4.78 -28.90 24.12
C ARG A 40 -3.96 -29.19 25.37
N THR A 41 -4.47 -30.06 26.23
CA THR A 41 -3.79 -30.44 27.47
C THR A 41 -2.47 -31.16 27.18
N ILE A 42 -2.46 -32.07 26.20
CA ILE A 42 -1.26 -32.84 25.81
C ILE A 42 -0.22 -31.96 25.09
N THR A 43 -0.69 -31.03 24.26
CA THR A 43 0.18 -30.13 23.47
C THR A 43 0.68 -28.91 24.27
N GLY A 44 0.30 -28.78 25.54
CA GLY A 44 0.67 -27.65 26.39
C GLY A 44 0.02 -26.33 25.96
N HIS A 45 -1.03 -26.38 25.15
CA HIS A 45 -1.73 -25.20 24.65
C HIS A 45 -2.66 -24.64 25.74
N LYS A 46 -2.11 -23.81 26.63
CA LYS A 46 -2.92 -23.05 27.60
C LYS A 46 -3.77 -22.02 26.84
N ALA A 47 -5.10 -22.13 26.94
CA ALA A 47 -5.97 -21.01 26.63
C ALA A 47 -5.62 -19.86 27.61
N LYS A 48 -5.26 -18.69 27.08
CA LYS A 48 -5.07 -17.49 27.90
C LYS A 48 -6.41 -17.12 28.52
N THR A 49 -6.43 -17.06 29.84
CA THR A 49 -7.52 -16.54 30.68
C THR A 49 -7.90 -15.12 30.22
N SER A 50 -9.21 -14.87 30.09
CA SER A 50 -9.80 -13.59 29.73
C SER A 50 -9.33 -12.49 30.70
N MET A 51 -8.75 -11.42 30.17
CA MET A 51 -8.59 -10.12 30.84
C MET A 51 -9.55 -9.16 30.12
N GLU A 52 -10.76 -9.03 30.66
CA GLU A 52 -11.87 -8.30 30.02
C GLU A 52 -11.78 -6.77 30.12
N GLY A 53 -10.73 -6.20 30.75
CA GLY A 53 -10.54 -4.75 30.83
C GLY A 53 -9.55 -4.16 29.80
N GLY A 54 -8.37 -4.77 29.64
CA GLY A 54 -7.28 -4.16 28.83
C GLY A 54 -7.35 -4.44 27.33
N GLY A 55 -8.32 -5.23 26.87
CA GLY A 55 -8.46 -5.60 25.47
C GLY A 55 -8.97 -4.48 24.58
N VAL A 56 -10.02 -3.79 25.03
CA VAL A 56 -10.67 -2.68 24.30
C VAL A 56 -9.77 -1.46 24.27
N GLU A 57 -9.18 -1.09 25.41
CA GLU A 57 -8.22 0.02 25.50
C GLU A 57 -7.04 -0.18 24.55
N ARG A 58 -6.45 -1.38 24.52
CA ARG A 58 -5.36 -1.69 23.58
C ARG A 58 -5.80 -1.59 22.11
N ALA A 59 -7.03 -1.98 21.79
CA ALA A 59 -7.57 -1.84 20.44
C ALA A 59 -7.77 -0.35 20.08
N ASN A 60 -8.22 0.47 21.04
CA ASN A 60 -8.32 1.93 20.91
C ASN A 60 -6.94 2.59 20.74
N ASP A 61 -5.93 2.20 21.53
CA ASP A 61 -4.56 2.68 21.40
C ASP A 61 -3.97 2.39 20.02
N LEU A 62 -4.19 1.18 19.51
CA LEU A 62 -3.81 0.81 18.15
C LEU A 62 -4.54 1.65 17.11
N ASN A 63 -5.85 1.87 17.29
CA ASN A 63 -6.65 2.63 16.34
C ASN A 63 -6.18 4.09 16.26
N GLN A 64 -5.95 4.71 17.43
CA GLN A 64 -5.38 6.05 17.52
C GLN A 64 -3.96 6.11 16.93
N PHE A 65 -3.11 5.12 17.24
CA PHE A 65 -1.77 5.05 16.71
C PHE A 65 -1.76 4.94 15.18
N PHE A 66 -2.58 4.09 14.58
CA PHE A 66 -2.67 3.98 13.12
C PHE A 66 -3.25 5.24 12.47
N ASN A 67 -4.13 5.95 13.17
CA ASN A 67 -4.72 7.20 12.69
C ASN A 67 -3.88 8.46 13.01
N ARG A 68 -2.71 8.34 13.67
CA ARG A 68 -1.92 9.47 14.17
C ARG A 68 -1.52 10.51 13.12
N PHE A 69 -1.42 10.09 11.87
CA PHE A 69 -1.07 10.97 10.74
C PHE A 69 -2.15 12.00 10.42
N THR A 70 -3.37 11.84 10.97
CA THR A 70 -4.49 12.80 10.81
C THR A 70 -4.43 13.99 11.77
N ALA A 71 -3.55 13.97 12.78
CA ALA A 71 -3.46 15.04 13.77
C ALA A 71 -2.74 16.28 13.18
N LYS A 72 -3.53 17.32 12.88
CA LYS A 72 -3.25 18.73 12.53
C LYS A 72 -1.88 19.09 11.90
N PRO A 73 -1.85 19.74 10.71
CA PRO A 73 -0.68 20.55 10.36
C PRO A 73 -0.49 21.67 11.40
N PRO A 74 0.75 22.05 11.76
CA PRO A 74 0.99 23.26 12.53
C PRO A 74 0.37 24.44 11.77
N SER A 75 -0.30 25.32 12.52
CA SER A 75 -0.87 26.57 12.01
C SER A 75 0.12 27.31 11.13
N THR A 76 -0.22 27.44 9.86
CA THR A 76 0.58 28.09 8.80
C THR A 76 0.83 29.56 9.13
N PRO A 77 2.08 30.06 9.10
CA PRO A 77 2.36 31.48 8.90
C PRO A 77 2.01 31.87 7.45
N PRO A 78 1.87 33.17 7.11
CA PRO A 78 1.37 33.60 5.81
C PRO A 78 2.28 33.17 4.66
N LEU A 79 1.66 32.71 3.56
CA LEU A 79 2.30 32.34 2.31
C LEU A 79 3.23 33.46 1.79
N GLN A 80 4.48 33.10 1.53
CA GLN A 80 5.31 33.79 0.53
C GLN A 80 5.17 33.05 -0.82
N PRO A 81 5.10 33.76 -1.95
CA PRO A 81 4.91 33.15 -3.27
C PRO A 81 6.12 32.28 -3.66
N ALA A 82 5.84 31.08 -4.15
CA ALA A 82 6.81 30.10 -4.60
C ALA A 82 7.61 30.60 -5.80
N THR A 83 8.94 30.63 -5.66
CA THR A 83 9.86 30.80 -6.79
C THR A 83 9.93 29.49 -7.59
N HIS A 84 9.54 29.56 -8.87
CA HIS A 84 9.74 28.49 -9.85
C HIS A 84 11.22 28.13 -9.97
N HIS A 85 11.63 26.98 -9.44
CA HIS A 85 12.92 26.37 -9.77
C HIS A 85 12.73 25.43 -10.97
N ASN A 86 13.17 25.90 -12.14
CA ASN A 86 13.37 25.07 -13.33
C ASN A 86 14.53 24.10 -13.07
N PHE A 87 14.26 22.79 -13.12
CA PHE A 87 15.32 21.80 -13.32
C PHE A 87 15.74 21.78 -14.80
N PRO A 88 17.04 21.65 -15.12
CA PRO A 88 17.54 21.70 -16.49
C PRO A 88 17.17 20.42 -17.26
N GLN A 89 16.57 20.59 -18.44
CA GLN A 89 16.41 19.51 -19.42
C GLN A 89 17.76 19.17 -20.08
N PRO A 90 18.03 17.89 -20.41
CA PRO A 90 19.23 17.50 -21.15
C PRO A 90 19.20 18.03 -22.61
N PRO A 91 20.36 18.32 -23.23
CA PRO A 91 20.43 18.93 -24.56
C PRO A 91 20.05 17.95 -25.67
N SER A 92 19.22 18.42 -26.60
CA SER A 92 18.86 17.74 -27.84
C SER A 92 19.96 17.85 -28.92
N PRO A 93 20.10 16.85 -29.82
CA PRO A 93 21.12 16.83 -30.87
C PRO A 93 20.81 17.79 -32.04
N PRO A 94 21.82 18.20 -32.85
CA PRO A 94 21.72 19.29 -33.83
C PRO A 94 20.94 18.93 -35.12
N PRO A 95 20.51 19.94 -35.91
CA PRO A 95 19.46 19.76 -36.91
C PRO A 95 20.00 19.37 -38.30
N SER A 96 19.27 18.49 -38.98
CA SER A 96 19.40 18.28 -40.43
C SER A 96 18.23 18.95 -41.15
N SER A 97 18.60 19.81 -42.10
CA SER A 97 17.77 20.63 -42.96
C SER A 97 16.69 19.87 -43.74
N THR A 98 15.45 20.38 -43.73
CA THR A 98 14.67 20.84 -44.91
C THR A 98 13.21 21.10 -44.49
N SER A 99 12.72 22.32 -44.73
CA SER A 99 11.32 22.71 -44.59
C SER A 99 10.77 23.16 -45.95
N PRO A 100 9.47 22.95 -46.21
CA PRO A 100 8.65 23.89 -46.97
C PRO A 100 7.33 24.22 -46.20
N PRO A 101 6.52 25.21 -46.64
CA PRO A 101 6.23 26.40 -45.83
C PRO A 101 4.90 26.38 -45.06
N SER A 102 4.85 27.30 -44.10
CA SER A 102 3.76 27.62 -43.17
C SER A 102 2.43 27.96 -43.84
N ALA A 103 1.34 27.41 -43.28
CA ALA A 103 0.01 27.97 -43.37
C ALA A 103 -0.41 28.43 -41.97
N ASP A 104 -0.77 29.70 -41.85
CA ASP A 104 -1.27 30.33 -40.63
C ASP A 104 -2.55 29.63 -40.14
N LEU A 105 -2.55 29.20 -38.87
CA LEU A 105 -3.75 28.79 -38.14
C LEU A 105 -3.89 29.63 -36.86
N PRO A 106 -5.10 30.13 -36.54
CA PRO A 106 -5.36 30.98 -35.38
C PRO A 106 -5.26 30.19 -34.05
N PRO A 107 -5.12 30.87 -32.90
CA PRO A 107 -4.81 30.23 -31.62
C PRO A 107 -5.92 29.28 -31.17
N PRO A 108 -5.59 28.14 -30.53
CA PRO A 108 -6.60 27.18 -30.10
C PRO A 108 -7.35 27.70 -28.88
N THR A 109 -8.64 27.99 -29.09
CA THR A 109 -9.66 28.09 -28.05
C THR A 109 -9.79 26.73 -27.36
N LEU A 110 -9.65 26.70 -26.04
CA LEU A 110 -9.96 25.53 -25.21
C LEU A 110 -11.44 25.14 -25.38
N PRO A 111 -11.78 23.91 -25.82
CA PRO A 111 -13.15 23.46 -25.76
C PRO A 111 -13.53 23.10 -24.31
N PRO A 112 -14.79 23.30 -23.91
CA PRO A 112 -15.27 22.77 -22.64
C PRO A 112 -15.18 21.24 -22.68
N SER A 113 -14.48 20.66 -21.71
CA SER A 113 -14.33 19.22 -21.55
C SER A 113 -15.64 18.60 -21.08
N THR A 114 -16.53 18.30 -22.02
CA THR A 114 -17.68 17.41 -21.85
C THR A 114 -17.43 16.12 -22.62
N THR A 115 -16.39 15.38 -22.24
CA THR A 115 -16.33 13.95 -22.55
C THR A 115 -17.04 13.22 -21.41
N PRO A 116 -18.16 12.52 -21.66
CA PRO A 116 -18.77 11.67 -20.64
C PRO A 116 -17.75 10.62 -20.20
N ILE A 117 -17.59 10.44 -18.88
CA ILE A 117 -16.89 9.26 -18.34
C ILE A 117 -17.57 8.04 -18.97
N PRO A 118 -16.83 7.05 -19.51
CA PRO A 118 -17.44 5.82 -19.98
C PRO A 118 -18.18 5.16 -18.81
N LEU A 119 -19.52 5.26 -18.83
CA LEU A 119 -20.36 4.53 -17.88
C LEU A 119 -20.12 3.05 -18.09
N LEU A 120 -20.12 2.28 -17.00
CA LEU A 120 -20.02 0.82 -17.08
C LEU A 120 -21.16 0.31 -17.97
N SER A 121 -20.84 -0.17 -19.16
CA SER A 121 -21.79 -0.88 -20.03
C SER A 121 -22.20 -2.19 -19.35
N PRO A 122 -23.44 -2.68 -19.54
CA PRO A 122 -23.82 -4.00 -19.05
C PRO A 122 -22.94 -5.07 -19.72
N SER A 123 -21.93 -5.55 -18.99
CA SER A 123 -21.11 -6.68 -19.45
C SER A 123 -21.87 -7.99 -19.18
N PRO A 124 -21.88 -8.94 -20.15
CA PRO A 124 -22.51 -10.25 -19.97
C PRO A 124 -21.73 -11.20 -19.03
N HIS A 125 -20.62 -10.74 -18.44
CA HIS A 125 -19.82 -11.52 -17.50
C HIS A 125 -19.73 -10.80 -16.15
N PRO A 126 -20.23 -11.43 -15.06
CA PRO A 126 -20.12 -10.84 -13.74
C PRO A 126 -18.64 -10.77 -13.32
N PRO A 127 -18.19 -9.69 -12.66
CA PRO A 127 -16.85 -9.65 -12.07
C PRO A 127 -16.73 -10.80 -11.07
N CYS A 128 -15.64 -11.57 -11.14
CA CYS A 128 -15.42 -12.80 -10.38
C CYS A 128 -15.80 -12.63 -8.89
N PHE A 129 -17.01 -13.09 -8.55
CA PHE A 129 -17.56 -13.19 -7.21
C PHE A 129 -17.06 -14.51 -6.62
N THR A 130 -16.17 -14.45 -5.62
CA THR A 130 -15.88 -15.62 -4.77
C THR A 130 -16.83 -15.70 -3.57
N ALA A 131 -17.82 -14.80 -3.48
CA ALA A 131 -18.96 -14.87 -2.58
C ALA A 131 -20.25 -14.95 -3.41
N ASP A 132 -20.82 -16.15 -3.44
CA ASP A 132 -22.14 -16.53 -3.98
C ASP A 132 -22.49 -16.04 -5.39
N GLN A 133 -22.01 -16.78 -6.39
CA GLN A 133 -22.36 -16.65 -7.81
C GLN A 133 -23.87 -16.79 -8.10
N THR A 134 -24.64 -17.21 -7.09
CA THR A 134 -26.08 -17.46 -7.11
C THR A 134 -26.93 -16.19 -7.21
N CYS A 135 -26.46 -15.04 -6.69
CA CYS A 135 -27.22 -13.77 -6.70
C CYS A 135 -26.59 -12.68 -7.59
N ALA A 136 -25.54 -13.00 -8.35
CA ALA A 136 -24.81 -12.02 -9.15
C ALA A 136 -25.66 -11.37 -10.25
N ALA A 137 -26.60 -12.11 -10.84
CA ALA A 137 -27.52 -11.59 -11.87
C ALA A 137 -28.50 -10.55 -11.29
N GLU A 138 -29.09 -10.86 -10.14
CA GLU A 138 -30.08 -9.99 -9.47
C GLU A 138 -29.44 -8.74 -8.84
N LEU A 139 -28.20 -8.87 -8.33
CA LEU A 139 -27.48 -7.76 -7.71
C LEU A 139 -26.69 -6.91 -8.71
N GLY A 140 -26.52 -7.38 -9.95
CA GLY A 140 -25.73 -6.71 -10.97
C GLY A 140 -26.25 -5.32 -11.31
N GLU A 141 -27.52 -5.21 -11.71
CA GLU A 141 -28.13 -3.94 -12.14
C GLU A 141 -28.20 -2.90 -10.98
N PRO A 142 -28.65 -3.24 -9.76
CA PRO A 142 -28.65 -2.28 -8.66
C PRO A 142 -27.23 -1.79 -8.31
N LEU A 143 -26.23 -2.70 -8.28
CA LEU A 143 -24.85 -2.32 -7.98
C LEU A 143 -24.25 -1.44 -9.08
N GLN A 144 -24.50 -1.77 -10.35
CA GLN A 144 -24.06 -0.95 -11.48
C GLN A 144 -24.62 0.47 -11.39
N ARG A 145 -25.91 0.61 -11.06
CA ARG A 145 -26.55 1.93 -10.88
C ARG A 145 -25.88 2.73 -9.76
N VAL A 146 -25.58 2.09 -8.61
CA VAL A 146 -24.90 2.77 -7.49
C VAL A 146 -23.46 3.13 -7.86
N PHE A 147 -22.77 2.29 -8.61
CA PHE A 147 -21.40 2.57 -9.07
C PHE A 147 -21.35 3.74 -10.04
N ASN A 148 -22.24 3.76 -11.04
CA ASN A 148 -22.36 4.87 -11.97
C ASN A 148 -22.69 6.18 -11.23
N LEU A 149 -23.65 6.14 -10.30
CA LEU A 149 -23.98 7.31 -9.48
C LEU A 149 -22.80 7.78 -8.62
N SER A 150 -22.00 6.85 -8.07
CA SER A 150 -20.78 7.18 -7.32
C SER A 150 -19.75 7.91 -8.18
N LEU A 151 -19.55 7.46 -9.43
CA LEU A 151 -18.63 8.08 -10.39
C LEU A 151 -19.13 9.44 -10.86
N GLU A 152 -20.41 9.55 -11.23
CA GLU A 152 -21.04 10.80 -11.67
C GLU A 152 -20.98 11.89 -10.59
N LEU A 153 -21.22 11.51 -9.32
CA LEU A 153 -21.16 12.44 -8.20
C LEU A 153 -19.73 12.67 -7.69
N GLY A 154 -18.73 11.91 -8.17
CA GLY A 154 -17.37 11.94 -7.65
C GLY A 154 -17.28 11.58 -6.16
N LYS A 155 -18.19 10.74 -5.65
CA LYS A 155 -18.31 10.43 -4.21
C LYS A 155 -18.44 8.95 -3.93
N VAL A 156 -17.70 8.46 -2.95
CA VAL A 156 -17.79 7.07 -2.47
C VAL A 156 -18.80 6.98 -1.33
N PRO A 157 -19.76 6.03 -1.38
CA PRO A 157 -20.68 5.80 -0.26
C PRO A 157 -19.93 5.54 1.06
N THR A 158 -20.28 6.27 2.12
CA THR A 158 -19.61 6.18 3.43
C THR A 158 -19.57 4.76 4.00
N LEU A 159 -20.65 4.00 3.78
CA LEU A 159 -20.72 2.59 4.20
C LEU A 159 -19.61 1.74 3.56
N TRP A 160 -19.23 2.04 2.32
CA TRP A 160 -18.19 1.30 1.59
C TRP A 160 -16.77 1.78 1.93
N LYS A 161 -16.63 3.03 2.39
CA LYS A 161 -15.37 3.56 2.94
C LYS A 161 -15.00 2.97 4.30
N THR A 162 -15.96 2.38 5.00
CA THR A 162 -15.73 1.84 6.35
C THR A 162 -14.77 0.66 6.31
N SER A 163 -13.72 0.70 7.13
CA SER A 163 -12.67 -0.33 7.15
C SER A 163 -12.49 -0.95 8.53
N CYS A 164 -12.36 -2.28 8.55
CA CYS A 164 -11.97 -3.04 9.73
C CYS A 164 -10.46 -3.26 9.69
N ILE A 165 -9.70 -2.64 10.60
CA ILE A 165 -8.26 -2.76 10.68
C ILE A 165 -7.88 -3.99 11.51
N ILE A 166 -7.10 -4.88 10.92
CA ILE A 166 -6.53 -6.05 11.57
C ILE A 166 -5.03 -5.79 11.83
N PRO A 167 -4.60 -5.67 13.09
CA PRO A 167 -3.20 -5.47 13.42
C PRO A 167 -2.44 -6.79 13.25
N VAL A 168 -1.55 -6.84 12.25
CA VAL A 168 -0.72 -8.02 11.96
C VAL A 168 0.69 -7.80 12.52
N PRO A 169 1.21 -8.68 13.40
CA PRO A 169 2.56 -8.55 13.93
C PRO A 169 3.64 -8.61 12.84
N LYS A 170 4.58 -7.67 12.85
CA LYS A 170 5.81 -7.68 12.02
C LYS A 170 6.84 -8.69 12.51
N LYS A 171 6.81 -9.01 13.81
CA LYS A 171 7.76 -9.91 14.49
C LYS A 171 7.05 -10.83 15.48
N ASN A 172 7.68 -11.95 15.82
CA ASN A 172 7.08 -12.99 16.68
C ASN A 172 6.67 -12.50 18.08
N ARG A 173 7.36 -11.47 18.61
CA ARG A 173 7.08 -10.88 19.92
C ARG A 173 6.95 -9.36 19.79
N PRO A 174 5.77 -8.86 19.36
CA PRO A 174 5.54 -7.43 19.26
C PRO A 174 5.52 -6.80 20.65
N SER A 175 6.31 -5.75 20.84
CA SER A 175 6.51 -5.03 22.10
C SER A 175 5.87 -3.64 22.02
N GLU A 176 6.01 -3.00 20.87
CA GLU A 176 5.54 -1.64 20.61
C GLU A 176 4.37 -1.62 19.61
N LEU A 177 3.63 -0.52 19.55
CA LEU A 177 2.53 -0.35 18.59
C LEU A 177 3.04 -0.33 17.13
N ASN A 178 4.28 0.13 16.90
CA ASN A 178 4.91 0.13 15.58
C ASN A 178 5.28 -1.28 15.06
N ASP A 179 5.25 -2.30 15.94
CA ASP A 179 5.48 -3.69 15.55
C ASP A 179 4.27 -4.31 14.85
N PHE A 180 3.17 -3.57 14.65
CA PHE A 180 1.98 -4.04 13.96
C PHE A 180 1.79 -3.33 12.61
N ARG A 181 1.40 -4.08 11.58
CA ARG A 181 0.92 -3.55 10.30
C ARG A 181 -0.61 -3.41 10.37
N PRO A 182 -1.18 -2.24 10.03
CA PRO A 182 -2.63 -2.07 9.98
C PRO A 182 -3.21 -2.60 8.67
N VAL A 183 -3.64 -3.86 8.61
CA VAL A 183 -4.28 -4.40 7.40
C VAL A 183 -5.75 -3.99 7.37
N ALA A 184 -6.14 -3.15 6.41
CA ALA A 184 -7.50 -2.68 6.25
C ALA A 184 -8.34 -3.69 5.45
N LEU A 185 -9.44 -4.15 6.07
CA LEU A 185 -10.45 -4.95 5.42
C LEU A 185 -11.63 -4.06 5.03
N THR A 186 -11.78 -3.82 3.73
CA THR A 186 -12.95 -3.15 3.13
C THR A 186 -13.99 -4.17 2.68
N SER A 187 -15.21 -3.70 2.46
CA SER A 187 -16.30 -4.55 1.96
C SER A 187 -15.98 -5.13 0.57
N HIS A 188 -16.56 -6.28 0.24
CA HIS A 188 -16.41 -6.89 -1.09
C HIS A 188 -16.90 -5.95 -2.20
N LEU A 189 -17.96 -5.18 -1.94
CA LEU A 189 -18.49 -4.18 -2.87
C LEU A 189 -17.47 -3.06 -3.13
N MET A 190 -16.82 -2.55 -2.08
CA MET A 190 -15.77 -1.55 -2.21
C MET A 190 -14.62 -2.07 -3.07
N LYS A 191 -14.13 -3.29 -2.79
CA LYS A 191 -13.05 -3.90 -3.59
C LYS A 191 -13.42 -4.05 -5.07
N THR A 192 -14.68 -4.34 -5.37
CA THR A 192 -15.16 -4.41 -6.76
C THR A 192 -15.18 -3.03 -7.41
N LEU A 193 -15.71 -2.02 -6.71
CA LEU A 193 -15.71 -0.64 -7.19
C LEU A 193 -14.28 -0.13 -7.43
N GLU A 194 -13.34 -0.41 -6.51
CA GLU A 194 -11.93 -0.09 -6.66
C GLU A 194 -11.30 -0.70 -7.91
N ARG A 195 -11.58 -1.97 -8.22
CA ARG A 195 -11.08 -2.64 -9.44
C ARG A 195 -11.63 -1.99 -10.70
N LEU A 196 -12.92 -1.65 -10.73
CA LEU A 196 -13.54 -0.98 -11.87
C LEU A 196 -12.96 0.43 -12.05
N PHE A 197 -12.80 1.17 -10.95
CA PHE A 197 -12.17 2.47 -10.95
C PHE A 197 -10.72 2.42 -11.45
N LEU A 198 -9.96 1.40 -11.03
CA LEU A 198 -8.57 1.21 -11.47
C LEU A 198 -8.47 1.06 -13.00
N ASN A 199 -9.44 0.38 -13.63
CA ASN A 199 -9.48 0.24 -15.09
C ASN A 199 -9.75 1.57 -15.82
N LEU A 200 -10.44 2.52 -15.17
CA LEU A 200 -10.64 3.87 -15.69
C LEU A 200 -9.42 4.77 -15.47
N LEU A 201 -8.74 4.61 -14.33
CA LEU A 201 -7.59 5.44 -13.95
C LEU A 201 -6.33 5.08 -14.75
N ARG A 202 -6.00 3.79 -14.88
CA ARG A 202 -4.73 3.32 -15.47
C ARG A 202 -4.42 3.93 -16.84
N PRO A 203 -5.35 3.95 -17.82
CA PRO A 203 -5.07 4.53 -19.13
C PRO A 203 -4.72 6.03 -19.08
N GLN A 204 -5.25 6.76 -18.10
CA GLN A 204 -5.02 8.21 -17.98
C GLN A 204 -3.64 8.53 -17.39
N VAL A 205 -3.10 7.66 -16.54
CA VAL A 205 -1.85 7.93 -15.79
C VAL A 205 -0.63 7.22 -16.37
N GLN A 206 -0.79 6.34 -17.35
CA GLN A 206 0.30 5.54 -17.92
C GLN A 206 1.49 6.38 -18.41
N HIS A 207 1.23 7.57 -18.95
CA HIS A 207 2.26 8.49 -19.45
C HIS A 207 3.09 9.17 -18.34
N ALA A 208 2.58 9.16 -17.10
CA ALA A 208 3.19 9.79 -15.94
C ALA A 208 3.78 8.76 -14.95
N GLU A 209 3.78 7.47 -15.30
CA GLU A 209 4.42 6.43 -14.51
C GLU A 209 5.95 6.56 -14.60
N ASP A 210 6.61 6.45 -13.45
CA ASP A 210 8.07 6.44 -13.37
C ASP A 210 8.63 5.16 -14.01
N SER A 211 9.53 5.32 -14.98
CA SER A 211 10.14 4.19 -15.70
C SER A 211 11.01 3.33 -14.79
N LEU A 212 11.56 3.90 -13.71
CA LEU A 212 12.36 3.21 -12.69
C LEU A 212 11.57 2.87 -11.43
N GLN A 213 10.24 2.98 -11.46
CA GLN A 213 9.36 2.24 -10.55
C GLN A 213 9.13 0.85 -11.13
N PHE A 214 9.53 -0.18 -10.39
CA PHE A 214 9.45 -1.57 -10.84
C PHE A 214 8.24 -2.31 -10.25
N ALA A 215 7.67 -1.85 -9.14
CA ALA A 215 6.52 -2.51 -8.54
C ALA A 215 5.20 -2.14 -9.23
N TYR A 216 4.23 -3.07 -9.15
CA TYR A 216 2.84 -2.89 -9.60
C TYR A 216 2.66 -2.56 -11.09
N ARG A 217 3.68 -2.84 -11.90
CA ARG A 217 3.65 -2.73 -13.35
C ARG A 217 3.45 -4.11 -13.98
N ASP A 218 2.72 -4.11 -15.08
CA ASP A 218 2.46 -5.35 -15.81
C ASP A 218 3.78 -5.91 -16.35
N LYS A 219 4.03 -7.19 -16.05
CA LYS A 219 5.21 -7.95 -16.52
C LYS A 219 6.57 -7.48 -15.99
N VAL A 220 6.59 -6.64 -14.94
CA VAL A 220 7.83 -6.24 -14.25
C VAL A 220 7.82 -6.81 -12.84
N GLY A 221 8.92 -7.45 -12.45
CA GLY A 221 9.11 -8.08 -11.15
C GLY A 221 10.28 -7.51 -10.37
N VAL A 222 10.53 -8.11 -9.20
CA VAL A 222 11.68 -7.75 -8.35
C VAL A 222 13.01 -8.05 -9.04
N GLU A 223 13.07 -9.10 -9.85
CA GLU A 223 14.27 -9.50 -10.59
C GLU A 223 14.69 -8.42 -11.59
N ASP A 224 13.75 -7.76 -12.26
CA ASP A 224 14.05 -6.67 -13.19
C ASP A 224 14.72 -5.48 -12.46
N ALA A 225 14.24 -5.15 -11.26
CA ALA A 225 14.82 -4.09 -10.43
C ALA A 225 16.26 -4.42 -9.97
N ILE A 226 16.49 -5.68 -9.61
CA ILE A 226 17.80 -6.18 -9.19
C ILE A 226 18.76 -6.22 -10.39
N ILE A 227 18.33 -6.77 -11.52
CA ILE A 227 19.13 -6.86 -12.74
C ILE A 227 19.50 -5.47 -13.22
N TYR A 228 18.56 -4.52 -13.23
CA TYR A 228 18.84 -3.14 -13.61
C TYR A 228 19.89 -2.49 -12.71
N LEU A 229 19.73 -2.63 -11.38
CA LEU A 229 20.68 -2.13 -10.39
C LEU A 229 22.08 -2.69 -10.62
N LEU A 230 22.19 -4.02 -10.68
CA LEU A 230 23.46 -4.72 -10.85
C LEU A 230 24.12 -4.37 -12.17
N HIS A 231 23.34 -4.32 -13.27
CA HIS A 231 23.86 -3.95 -14.58
C HIS A 231 24.47 -2.55 -14.58
N ARG A 232 23.81 -1.56 -13.96
CA ARG A 232 24.30 -0.18 -13.86
C ARG A 232 25.60 -0.09 -13.06
N VAL A 233 25.65 -0.79 -11.92
CA VAL A 233 26.84 -0.83 -11.05
C VAL A 233 28.00 -1.53 -11.75
N HIS A 234 27.80 -2.73 -12.29
CA HIS A 234 28.86 -3.48 -12.96
C HIS A 234 29.38 -2.77 -14.21
N SER A 235 28.49 -2.24 -15.06
CA SER A 235 28.90 -1.50 -16.26
C SER A 235 29.75 -0.27 -15.93
N HIS A 236 29.56 0.34 -14.76
CA HIS A 236 30.41 1.43 -14.29
C HIS A 236 31.77 0.94 -13.81
N LEU A 237 31.78 -0.11 -12.98
CA LEU A 237 33.00 -0.67 -12.40
C LEU A 237 33.93 -1.26 -13.48
N ASP A 238 33.37 -1.86 -14.53
CA ASP A 238 34.11 -2.43 -15.65
C ASP A 238 34.92 -1.38 -16.44
N LYS A 239 34.48 -0.11 -16.43
CA LYS A 239 35.19 1.00 -17.08
C LYS A 239 36.43 1.48 -16.29
N GLY A 240 36.72 0.90 -15.13
CA GLY A 240 37.87 1.25 -14.29
C GLY A 240 37.71 2.53 -13.46
N SER A 241 38.49 2.61 -12.37
CA SER A 241 38.69 3.77 -11.48
C SER A 241 37.43 4.49 -10.98
N GLY A 242 36.42 3.71 -10.54
CA GLY A 242 35.19 4.25 -9.96
C GLY A 242 34.71 3.43 -8.75
N THR A 243 33.83 4.03 -7.96
CA THR A 243 33.14 3.38 -6.83
C THR A 243 31.64 3.52 -7.03
N ALA A 244 30.85 2.49 -6.70
CA ALA A 244 29.40 2.60 -6.64
C ALA A 244 28.95 2.78 -5.18
N ARG A 245 28.03 3.71 -4.95
CA ARG A 245 27.34 3.90 -3.67
C ARG A 245 25.85 3.70 -3.87
N ILE A 246 25.24 2.98 -2.95
CA ILE A 246 23.81 2.70 -2.97
C ILE A 246 23.26 3.08 -1.61
N LEU A 247 22.28 3.97 -1.59
CA LEU A 247 21.53 4.34 -0.39
C LEU A 247 20.13 3.74 -0.48
N PHE A 248 19.84 2.81 0.41
CA PHE A 248 18.50 2.26 0.58
C PHE A 248 17.72 3.12 1.57
N LEU A 249 16.52 3.53 1.16
CA LEU A 249 15.62 4.38 1.91
C LEU A 249 14.29 3.65 2.09
N ASP A 250 13.81 3.66 3.32
CA ASP A 250 12.53 3.12 3.73
C ASP A 250 11.66 4.25 4.29
N PHE A 251 10.35 4.18 4.04
CA PHE A 251 9.41 5.15 4.56
C PHE A 251 8.79 4.66 5.87
N SER A 252 8.72 5.56 6.85
CA SER A 252 7.94 5.38 8.06
C SER A 252 6.44 5.37 7.70
N SER A 253 5.92 4.19 7.38
CA SER A 253 4.49 3.97 7.11
C SER A 253 3.98 4.69 5.85
N ALA A 254 4.61 4.41 4.72
CA ALA A 254 4.38 5.02 3.40
C ALA A 254 2.90 5.27 3.05
N PHE A 255 2.08 4.22 2.95
CA PHE A 255 0.68 4.33 2.54
C PHE A 255 -0.16 5.22 3.48
N ASN A 256 0.13 5.25 4.79
CA ASN A 256 -0.64 6.03 5.74
C ASN A 256 -0.29 7.52 5.74
N THR A 257 0.73 7.93 4.99
CA THR A 257 1.22 9.33 4.92
C THR A 257 0.74 10.09 3.68
N ILE A 258 0.07 9.42 2.74
CA ILE A 258 -0.46 10.06 1.53
C ILE A 258 -1.41 11.20 1.90
N GLN A 259 -1.09 12.42 1.48
CA GLN A 259 -1.94 13.59 1.69
C GLN A 259 -2.92 13.74 0.51
N PRO A 260 -4.26 13.71 0.73
CA PRO A 260 -5.22 13.74 -0.36
C PRO A 260 -5.13 15.00 -1.24
N LEU A 261 -4.86 16.17 -0.66
CA LEU A 261 -4.72 17.43 -1.40
C LEU A 261 -3.48 17.42 -2.31
N VAL A 262 -2.34 16.97 -1.79
CA VAL A 262 -1.10 16.85 -2.58
C VAL A 262 -1.30 15.84 -3.72
N LEU A 263 -1.95 14.70 -3.44
CA LEU A 263 -2.24 13.71 -4.48
C LEU A 263 -3.20 14.28 -5.54
N GLN A 264 -4.21 15.04 -5.13
CA GLN A 264 -5.15 15.71 -6.04
C GLN A 264 -4.41 16.64 -7.00
N ASP A 265 -3.52 17.49 -6.50
CA ASP A 265 -2.73 18.40 -7.34
C ASP A 265 -1.87 17.64 -8.34
N LYS A 266 -1.22 16.55 -7.91
CA LYS A 266 -0.42 15.68 -8.79
C LYS A 266 -1.27 15.03 -9.87
N LEU A 267 -2.44 14.50 -9.53
CA LEU A 267 -3.33 13.88 -10.52
C LEU A 267 -3.85 14.89 -11.56
N LEU A 268 -4.11 16.13 -11.14
CA LEU A 268 -4.48 17.21 -12.07
C LEU A 268 -3.32 17.57 -13.01
N GLN A 269 -2.07 17.60 -12.51
CA GLN A 269 -0.88 17.79 -13.35
C GLN A 269 -0.69 16.64 -14.36
N MET A 270 -1.05 15.42 -13.98
CA MET A 270 -1.10 14.24 -14.85
C MET A 270 -2.30 14.23 -15.80
N ARG A 271 -3.10 15.31 -15.86
CA ARG A 271 -4.27 15.43 -16.73
C ARG A 271 -5.33 14.33 -16.52
N VAL A 272 -5.45 13.84 -15.29
CA VAL A 272 -6.53 12.92 -14.91
C VAL A 272 -7.85 13.70 -14.91
N ASP A 273 -8.91 13.03 -15.36
CA ASP A 273 -10.26 13.59 -15.38
C ASP A 273 -10.68 14.13 -13.99
N PRO A 274 -11.15 15.38 -13.88
CA PRO A 274 -11.48 16.00 -12.60
C PRO A 274 -12.51 15.23 -11.76
N CYS A 275 -13.44 14.49 -12.38
CA CYS A 275 -14.41 13.67 -11.64
C CYS A 275 -13.74 12.45 -11.00
N LEU A 276 -12.77 11.82 -11.68
CA LEU A 276 -11.96 10.75 -11.09
C LEU A 276 -11.09 11.28 -9.95
N VAL A 277 -10.52 12.48 -10.10
CA VAL A 277 -9.76 13.13 -9.02
C VAL A 277 -10.65 13.42 -7.81
N ALA A 278 -11.87 13.94 -8.03
CA ALA A 278 -12.85 14.16 -6.96
C ALA A 278 -13.24 12.85 -6.28
N TRP A 279 -13.42 11.78 -7.05
CA TRP A 279 -13.71 10.45 -6.52
C TRP A 279 -12.56 9.91 -5.66
N ILE A 280 -11.30 10.05 -6.09
CA ILE A 280 -10.11 9.67 -5.29
C ILE A 280 -10.05 10.49 -4.01
N SER A 281 -10.31 11.79 -4.09
CA SER A 281 -10.36 12.66 -2.91
C SER A 281 -11.44 12.20 -1.93
N SER A 282 -12.65 11.88 -2.43
CA SER A 282 -13.73 11.31 -1.61
C SER A 282 -13.40 9.93 -1.05
N TYR A 283 -12.64 9.11 -1.78
CA TYR A 283 -12.19 7.79 -1.34
C TYR A 283 -11.19 7.93 -0.18
N LEU A 284 -10.29 8.92 -0.26
CA LEU A 284 -9.23 9.12 0.72
C LEU A 284 -9.64 9.98 1.94
N THR A 285 -10.82 10.60 1.93
CA THR A 285 -11.27 11.47 3.03
C THR A 285 -12.46 10.88 3.78
N ASP A 286 -12.59 11.26 5.05
CA ASP A 286 -13.71 10.91 5.94
C ASP A 286 -14.03 9.40 5.94
N ARG A 287 -12.99 8.58 6.10
CA ARG A 287 -13.11 7.13 6.14
C ARG A 287 -13.28 6.66 7.59
N PRO A 288 -14.41 6.05 7.95
CA PRO A 288 -14.55 5.40 9.26
C PRO A 288 -13.63 4.17 9.33
N GLN A 289 -12.90 4.02 10.43
CA GLN A 289 -12.10 2.83 10.70
C GLN A 289 -12.20 2.41 12.17
N PHE A 290 -12.13 1.10 12.40
CA PHE A 290 -12.03 0.52 13.74
C PHE A 290 -11.05 -0.65 13.72
N VAL A 291 -10.34 -0.85 14.82
CA VAL A 291 -9.42 -1.97 15.01
C VAL A 291 -10.16 -3.16 15.61
N ARG A 292 -9.95 -4.34 15.03
CA ARG A 292 -10.49 -5.61 15.57
C ARG A 292 -9.36 -6.53 15.98
N MET A 293 -9.36 -6.89 17.26
CA MET A 293 -8.43 -7.84 17.87
C MET A 293 -9.20 -9.07 18.36
N LYS A 294 -9.22 -10.14 17.55
CA LYS A 294 -10.04 -11.35 17.80
C LYS A 294 -11.52 -10.98 17.97
N ASP A 295 -12.04 -11.10 19.19
CA ASP A 295 -13.45 -10.86 19.55
C ASP A 295 -13.68 -9.44 20.09
N ILE A 296 -12.63 -8.61 20.13
CA ILE A 296 -12.69 -7.24 20.64
C ILE A 296 -12.61 -6.25 19.48
N THR A 297 -13.45 -5.22 19.52
CA THR A 297 -13.44 -4.09 18.58
C THR A 297 -13.21 -2.79 19.32
N SER A 298 -12.42 -1.90 18.72
CA SER A 298 -12.22 -0.53 19.19
C SER A 298 -13.43 0.35 18.88
N ASP A 299 -13.42 1.56 19.41
CA ASP A 299 -14.25 2.66 18.91
C ASP A 299 -13.90 2.99 17.46
N THR A 300 -14.84 3.62 16.77
CA THR A 300 -14.63 4.08 15.39
C THR A 300 -13.95 5.44 15.39
N VAL A 301 -12.89 5.58 14.60
CA VAL A 301 -12.21 6.85 14.32
C VAL A 301 -12.35 7.18 12.84
N VAL A 302 -12.34 8.47 12.51
CA VAL A 302 -12.39 8.93 11.13
C VAL A 302 -10.98 9.26 10.65
N SER A 303 -10.64 8.77 9.46
CA SER A 303 -9.36 8.99 8.81
C SER A 303 -9.52 9.74 7.50
N SER A 304 -8.76 10.82 7.36
CA SER A 304 -8.77 11.66 6.15
C SER A 304 -7.38 11.82 5.53
N ILE A 305 -6.43 10.95 5.91
CA ILE A 305 -5.07 10.90 5.40
C ILE A 305 -4.68 9.44 5.14
N GLY A 306 -3.77 9.21 4.21
CA GLY A 306 -3.28 7.90 3.85
C GLY A 306 -4.26 7.12 2.97
N ALA A 307 -3.76 6.07 2.33
CA ALA A 307 -4.57 5.07 1.67
C ALA A 307 -4.59 3.77 2.51
N PRO A 308 -5.76 3.13 2.73
CA PRO A 308 -5.83 1.97 3.61
C PRO A 308 -4.99 0.79 3.09
N GLN A 309 -4.09 0.26 3.89
CA GLN A 309 -3.20 -0.82 3.48
C GLN A 309 -3.99 -2.12 3.23
N GLY A 310 -3.75 -2.77 2.08
CA GLY A 310 -4.46 -4.00 1.70
C GLY A 310 -5.72 -3.78 0.85
N THR A 311 -6.00 -2.53 0.45
CA THR A 311 -7.00 -2.20 -0.56
C THR A 311 -6.41 -2.27 -1.96
N VAL A 312 -7.27 -2.34 -2.99
CA VAL A 312 -6.89 -2.53 -4.38
C VAL A 312 -6.23 -1.26 -4.95
N LEU A 313 -6.70 -0.08 -4.55
CA LEU A 313 -6.18 1.20 -5.07
C LEU A 313 -4.91 1.68 -4.35
N SER A 314 -4.68 1.31 -3.10
CA SER A 314 -3.53 1.82 -2.33
C SER A 314 -2.17 1.70 -3.05
N PRO A 315 -1.82 0.57 -3.69
CA PRO A 315 -0.58 0.45 -4.46
C PRO A 315 -0.40 1.50 -5.54
N ILE A 316 -1.40 1.64 -6.44
CA ILE A 316 -1.28 2.58 -7.57
C ILE A 316 -1.29 4.03 -7.08
N LEU A 317 -2.09 4.35 -6.06
CA LEU A 317 -2.15 5.71 -5.52
C LEU A 317 -0.80 6.13 -4.92
N PHE A 318 -0.11 5.21 -4.25
CA PHE A 318 1.25 5.48 -3.74
C PHE A 318 2.28 5.63 -4.87
N THR A 319 2.22 4.78 -5.89
CA THR A 319 3.09 4.91 -7.07
C THR A 319 2.91 6.27 -7.76
N LEU A 320 1.67 6.71 -7.97
CA LEU A 320 1.37 8.02 -8.56
C LEU A 320 1.76 9.17 -7.62
N TYR A 321 1.62 8.98 -6.31
CA TYR A 321 2.03 9.98 -5.32
C TYR A 321 3.53 10.30 -5.38
N THR A 322 4.34 9.33 -5.80
CA THR A 322 5.81 9.41 -5.81
C THR A 322 6.40 9.51 -7.22
N SER A 323 5.58 9.58 -8.27
CA SER A 323 6.07 9.49 -9.66
C SER A 323 6.71 10.77 -10.19
N ASP A 324 6.41 11.92 -9.58
CA ASP A 324 6.97 13.23 -9.93
C ASP A 324 8.44 13.40 -9.53
N PHE A 325 8.97 12.56 -8.62
CA PHE A 325 10.39 12.55 -8.30
C PHE A 325 11.11 11.43 -9.04
N CYS A 326 11.54 11.69 -10.26
CA CYS A 326 12.35 10.77 -11.05
C CYS A 326 13.74 11.37 -11.31
N TYR A 327 14.77 10.52 -11.29
CA TYR A 327 16.14 10.94 -11.62
C TYR A 327 16.89 9.78 -12.25
N ASN A 328 17.47 10.02 -13.42
CA ASN A 328 18.24 9.03 -14.16
C ASN A 328 19.25 9.73 -15.08
N SER A 329 20.50 9.78 -14.65
CA SER A 329 21.64 10.26 -15.43
C SER A 329 22.61 9.11 -15.73
N GLU A 330 23.72 9.38 -16.42
CA GLU A 330 24.74 8.33 -16.62
C GLU A 330 25.31 7.81 -15.29
N MET A 331 25.49 8.70 -14.30
CA MET A 331 26.19 8.40 -13.05
C MET A 331 25.23 8.13 -11.89
N CYS A 332 24.07 8.78 -11.83
CA CYS A 332 23.16 8.65 -10.70
C CYS A 332 21.74 8.30 -11.16
N HIS A 333 21.07 7.42 -10.43
CA HIS A 333 19.65 7.15 -10.68
C HIS A 333 18.91 6.81 -9.39
N ILE A 334 17.60 7.04 -9.40
CA ILE A 334 16.70 6.56 -8.36
C ILE A 334 15.85 5.46 -8.96
N GLN A 335 15.84 4.32 -8.29
CA GLN A 335 14.92 3.23 -8.59
C GLN A 335 14.05 2.93 -7.38
N LYS A 336 12.81 2.51 -7.67
CA LYS A 336 11.77 2.28 -6.67
C LYS A 336 11.17 0.90 -6.85
N PHE A 337 10.81 0.27 -5.75
CA PHE A 337 9.96 -0.91 -5.73
C PHE A 337 8.89 -0.71 -4.66
N ALA A 338 7.72 -0.22 -5.08
CA ALA A 338 6.65 0.21 -4.18
C ALA A 338 7.16 1.33 -3.27
N ASP A 339 7.17 1.11 -1.96
CA ASP A 339 7.71 2.01 -0.94
C ASP A 339 9.23 1.93 -0.77
N ASP A 340 9.88 0.84 -1.20
CA ASP A 340 11.35 0.73 -1.15
C ASP A 340 12.00 1.62 -2.20
N THR A 341 12.93 2.48 -1.80
CA THR A 341 13.66 3.36 -2.72
C THR A 341 15.16 3.15 -2.60
N ALA A 342 15.86 3.05 -3.73
CA ALA A 342 17.32 3.00 -3.79
C ALA A 342 17.85 4.15 -4.64
N ILE A 343 18.72 4.98 -4.05
CA ILE A 343 19.49 6.01 -4.75
C ILE A 343 20.87 5.43 -5.04
N VAL A 344 21.20 5.36 -6.32
CA VAL A 344 22.45 4.77 -6.82
C VAL A 344 23.32 5.89 -7.37
N GLY A 345 24.58 5.95 -6.93
CA GLY A 345 25.59 6.87 -7.41
C GLY A 345 26.85 6.13 -7.83
N CYS A 346 27.17 6.19 -9.11
CA CYS A 346 28.39 5.72 -9.72
C CYS A 346 29.41 6.86 -9.72
N ILE A 347 30.33 6.84 -8.76
CA ILE A 347 31.31 7.89 -8.49
C ILE A 347 32.60 7.58 -9.26
N ARG A 348 33.20 8.62 -9.85
CA ARG A 348 34.51 8.59 -10.52
C ARG A 348 35.33 9.76 -10.01
N ASP A 349 36.63 9.53 -9.82
CA ASP A 349 37.58 10.58 -9.44
C ASP A 349 37.10 11.44 -8.25
N ASP A 350 36.48 10.78 -7.26
CA ASP A 350 35.86 11.37 -6.06
C ASP A 350 34.79 12.45 -6.31
N GLN A 351 34.23 12.53 -7.53
CA GLN A 351 33.12 13.42 -7.86
C GLN A 351 31.78 12.86 -7.33
N GLU A 352 31.42 13.23 -6.10
CA GLU A 352 30.21 12.79 -5.41
C GLU A 352 29.08 13.84 -5.45
N GLU A 353 29.33 15.01 -6.03
CA GLU A 353 28.46 16.19 -5.93
C GLU A 353 27.03 15.90 -6.43
N GLU A 354 26.92 15.22 -7.57
CA GLU A 354 25.63 14.84 -8.15
C GLU A 354 24.85 13.91 -7.20
N TYR A 355 25.51 12.88 -6.69
CA TYR A 355 24.90 11.94 -5.74
C TYR A 355 24.43 12.63 -4.46
N ARG A 356 25.25 13.51 -3.89
CA ARG A 356 24.91 14.26 -2.67
C ARG A 356 23.75 15.23 -2.90
N CYS A 357 23.73 15.91 -4.04
CA CYS A 357 22.61 16.78 -4.42
C CYS A 357 21.33 15.98 -4.58
N LEU A 358 21.39 14.85 -5.28
CA LEU A 358 20.25 13.96 -5.46
C LEU A 358 19.66 13.47 -4.13
N VAL A 359 20.51 13.02 -3.20
CA VAL A 359 20.07 12.59 -1.86
C VAL A 359 19.41 13.75 -1.10
N ARG A 360 20.02 14.94 -1.11
CA ARG A 360 19.47 16.13 -0.43
C ARG A 360 18.11 16.53 -1.04
N ASP A 361 18.03 16.57 -2.35
CA ASP A 361 16.83 17.00 -3.08
C ASP A 361 15.70 15.99 -2.88
N PHE A 362 16.02 14.68 -2.83
CA PHE A 362 15.05 13.63 -2.49
C PHE A 362 14.52 13.77 -1.06
N VAL A 363 15.40 14.02 -0.08
CA VAL A 363 15.00 14.23 1.32
C VAL A 363 14.11 15.47 1.46
N ALA A 364 14.47 16.57 0.79
CA ALA A 364 13.67 17.79 0.77
C ALA A 364 12.30 17.57 0.12
N TRP A 365 12.25 16.85 -1.01
CA TRP A 365 11.00 16.48 -1.66
C TRP A 365 10.14 15.59 -0.76
N CYS A 366 10.71 14.60 -0.06
CA CYS A 366 9.97 13.77 0.90
C CYS A 366 9.30 14.63 1.98
N HIS A 367 10.05 15.59 2.54
CA HIS A 367 9.52 16.51 3.55
C HIS A 367 8.36 17.35 3.03
N ASN A 368 8.49 17.94 1.83
CA ASN A 368 7.46 18.76 1.20
C ASN A 368 6.19 17.96 0.86
N ASN A 369 6.32 16.66 0.63
CA ASN A 369 5.20 15.75 0.38
C ASN A 369 4.73 15.04 1.67
N GLY A 370 5.25 15.40 2.85
CA GLY A 370 4.89 14.76 4.13
C GLY A 370 5.19 13.26 4.22
N LEU A 371 6.11 12.77 3.39
CA LEU A 371 6.66 11.43 3.49
C LEU A 371 7.75 11.42 4.57
N GLN A 372 7.60 10.53 5.54
CA GLN A 372 8.56 10.40 6.63
C GLN A 372 9.56 9.28 6.31
N LEU A 373 10.86 9.57 6.28
CA LEU A 373 11.89 8.55 6.11
C LEU A 373 12.15 7.82 7.43
N ASN A 374 12.24 6.50 7.37
CA ASN A 374 12.65 5.65 8.49
C ASN A 374 14.17 5.74 8.63
N THR A 375 14.63 6.69 9.43
CA THR A 375 16.04 6.74 9.84
C THR A 375 16.21 5.80 11.03
N PRO A 376 17.03 4.72 10.92
CA PRO A 376 17.36 3.96 12.12
C PRO A 376 17.99 4.94 13.11
N LYS A 377 17.49 4.92 14.36
CA LYS A 377 18.19 5.59 15.46
C LYS A 377 19.54 4.90 15.59
N ASN A 378 20.57 5.51 15.01
CA ASN A 378 21.97 5.13 15.23
C ASN A 378 22.30 5.21 16.71
#